data_AF-A0ABD5I966-F1
#
_entry.id   AF-A0ABD5I966-F1
#
_cell.length_a   1.000
_cell.length_b   1.000
_cell.length_c   1.000
_cell.angle_alpha   90.00
_cell.angle_beta   90.00
_cell.angle_gamma   90.00
#
_symmetry.space_group_name_H-M   'P 1'
#
loop_
_entity.id
_entity.type
_entity.pdbx_description
1 polymer ?
#
loop_
_entity_poly.entity_id
_entity_poly.type
_entity_poly.pdbx_seq_one_letter_code
_entity_poly.pdbx_strand_id
1 'polypeptide(L)'
;MFDLINEGQTHSRYFKISKSRIAQMEYWRSLRNDCVHSKDNLIVAAHVESFWLFIQSILPKLVINGSKDFLLSELEDYFDNVYFNYPHKVQDIVRMIPHLAENNNISELFGEIHDHFKGNRNYRFSDSSGKAQEFWKTINSSENLLISNNLNKFLIQSNEIFQIFIMHFPERFLKCYAEKQPVIIKFINQDLPFWLRSNSLNAVSILCTCIRNKLLNSKESKRLVAHVSCDLKALTDEEIMLLKDHGFFENIKENMMKDLHNGKSFSYSNINGKSVELSYFVKYCLMTDDDGERFTTLLNNTLVDLKNSSVFRELKEVLTQNPDILQYIKSVIGNEGQELCEFFAELQ
;
A
#
# COMPACT_ATOMS: atom_id res chain seq x y z
N MET A 1 26.74 3.58 -37.02
CA MET A 1 26.77 3.85 -35.56
C MET A 1 26.93 5.33 -35.28
N PHE A 2 28.06 5.95 -35.67
CA PHE A 2 28.28 7.38 -35.42
C PHE A 2 27.14 8.26 -35.97
N ASP A 3 26.61 7.95 -37.14
CA ASP A 3 25.51 8.73 -37.76
C ASP A 3 24.16 8.60 -37.03
N LEU A 4 24.02 7.63 -36.11
CA LEU A 4 22.82 7.48 -35.27
C LEU A 4 22.88 8.40 -34.03
N ILE A 5 23.99 9.10 -33.81
CA ILE A 5 24.25 9.99 -32.69
C ILE A 5 24.35 11.42 -33.24
N ASN A 6 23.30 12.21 -32.99
CA ASN A 6 23.22 13.60 -33.45
C ASN A 6 24.31 14.46 -32.78
N GLU A 7 24.91 15.37 -33.55
CA GLU A 7 25.96 16.28 -33.07
C GLU A 7 25.49 17.09 -31.87
N GLY A 8 26.34 17.19 -30.85
CA GLY A 8 26.11 18.01 -29.65
C GLY A 8 25.01 17.54 -28.68
N GLN A 9 24.25 16.47 -28.97
CA GLN A 9 23.18 15.99 -28.09
C GLN A 9 23.63 14.81 -27.22
N THR A 10 23.61 14.98 -25.89
CA THR A 10 23.85 13.89 -24.91
C THR A 10 22.79 12.79 -24.94
N HIS A 11 21.68 13.07 -25.63
CA HIS A 11 20.56 12.15 -25.85
C HIS A 11 20.34 12.04 -27.36
N SER A 12 20.91 11.00 -27.98
CA SER A 12 20.45 10.58 -29.30
C SER A 12 19.14 9.81 -29.16
N ARG A 13 18.39 9.60 -30.24
CA ARG A 13 17.19 8.74 -30.24
C ARG A 13 17.46 7.33 -29.71
N TYR A 14 18.70 6.82 -29.87
CA TYR A 14 19.05 5.42 -29.65
C TYR A 14 20.05 5.18 -28.52
N PHE A 15 20.78 6.19 -28.04
CA PHE A 15 21.84 6.02 -27.05
C PHE A 15 21.95 7.22 -26.09
N LYS A 16 22.24 6.93 -24.81
CA LYS A 16 22.69 7.91 -23.81
C LYS A 16 24.22 7.91 -23.78
N ILE A 17 24.83 9.02 -24.17
CA ILE A 17 26.28 9.14 -24.34
C ILE A 17 26.75 10.44 -23.69
N SER A 18 27.85 10.38 -22.91
CA SER A 18 28.41 11.57 -22.28
C SER A 18 28.96 12.56 -23.33
N LYS A 19 28.94 13.86 -23.02
CA LYS A 19 29.54 14.89 -23.90
C LYS A 19 30.99 14.59 -24.27
N SER A 20 31.77 14.05 -23.31
CA SER A 20 33.17 13.67 -23.53
C SER A 20 33.31 12.56 -24.57
N ARG A 21 32.41 11.57 -24.57
CA ARG A 21 32.41 10.49 -25.56
C ARG A 21 31.94 11.00 -26.92
N ILE A 22 30.94 11.89 -26.97
CA ILE A 22 30.50 12.52 -28.22
C ILE A 22 31.66 13.26 -28.89
N ALA A 23 32.44 14.06 -28.14
CA ALA A 23 33.61 14.74 -28.67
C ALA A 23 34.67 13.76 -29.23
N GLN A 24 34.90 12.63 -28.56
CA GLN A 24 35.80 11.58 -29.08
C GLN A 24 35.25 10.94 -30.37
N MET A 25 33.93 10.76 -30.48
CA MET A 25 33.28 10.24 -31.67
C MET A 25 33.34 11.24 -32.85
N GLU A 26 33.21 12.54 -32.56
CA GLU A 26 33.34 13.62 -33.55
C GLU A 26 34.75 13.71 -34.14
N TYR A 27 35.79 13.46 -33.32
CA TYR A 27 37.17 13.35 -33.81
C TYR A 27 37.29 12.26 -34.88
N TRP A 28 36.78 11.05 -34.62
CA TRP A 28 36.84 9.95 -35.58
C TRP A 28 35.93 10.18 -36.80
N ARG A 29 34.79 10.85 -36.62
CA ARG A 29 33.93 11.28 -37.73
C ARG A 29 34.65 12.26 -38.66
N SER A 30 35.38 13.21 -38.09
CA SER A 30 36.16 14.20 -38.85
C SER A 30 37.27 13.52 -39.66
N LEU A 31 38.03 12.60 -39.06
CA LEU A 31 39.03 11.80 -39.77
C LEU A 31 38.43 10.98 -40.90
N ARG A 32 37.27 10.32 -40.68
CA ARG A 32 36.56 9.60 -41.75
C ARG A 32 36.17 10.52 -42.91
N ASN A 33 35.66 11.71 -42.60
CA ASN A 33 35.28 12.69 -43.63
C ASN A 33 36.50 13.16 -44.43
N ASP A 34 37.64 13.35 -43.78
CA ASP A 34 38.90 13.72 -44.46
C ASP A 34 39.36 12.61 -45.42
N CYS A 35 39.25 11.34 -45.02
CA CYS A 35 39.53 10.20 -45.90
C CYS A 35 38.61 10.15 -47.12
N VAL A 36 37.31 10.34 -46.91
CA VAL A 36 36.29 10.25 -47.98
C VAL A 36 36.40 11.41 -48.97
N HIS A 37 36.80 12.59 -48.51
CA HIS A 37 36.97 13.77 -49.35
C HIS A 37 38.40 13.98 -49.84
N SER A 38 39.27 12.98 -49.68
CA SER A 38 40.67 12.99 -50.14
C SER A 38 41.44 14.24 -49.74
N LYS A 39 41.23 14.71 -48.51
CA LYS A 39 42.03 15.81 -47.94
C LYS A 39 43.43 15.29 -47.61
N ASP A 40 44.44 16.18 -47.61
CA ASP A 40 45.87 15.86 -47.49
C ASP A 40 46.33 15.24 -46.14
N ASN A 41 45.42 14.72 -45.33
CA ASN A 41 45.75 14.09 -44.05
C ASN A 41 46.27 12.66 -44.27
N LEU A 42 47.52 12.41 -43.90
CA LEU A 42 48.14 11.10 -44.00
C LEU A 42 47.59 10.14 -42.92
N ILE A 43 46.82 9.14 -43.35
CA ILE A 43 46.35 8.05 -42.48
C ILE A 43 47.36 6.90 -42.48
N VAL A 44 48.08 6.76 -41.37
CA VAL A 44 49.03 5.66 -41.13
C VAL A 44 48.44 4.55 -40.25
N ALA A 45 49.12 3.40 -40.19
CA ALA A 45 48.72 2.24 -39.39
C ALA A 45 48.35 2.57 -37.92
N ALA A 46 49.09 3.49 -37.28
CA ALA A 46 48.80 3.93 -35.92
C ALA A 46 47.38 4.51 -35.74
N HIS A 47 46.84 5.20 -36.76
CA HIS A 47 45.46 5.71 -36.72
C HIS A 47 44.44 4.57 -36.79
N VAL A 48 44.72 3.53 -37.59
CA VAL A 48 43.86 2.35 -37.73
C VAL A 48 43.81 1.57 -36.42
N GLU A 49 44.97 1.34 -35.81
CA GLU A 49 45.07 0.65 -34.51
C GLU A 49 44.40 1.45 -33.39
N SER A 50 44.63 2.77 -33.35
CA SER A 50 43.99 3.65 -32.37
C SER A 50 42.47 3.70 -32.54
N PHE A 51 41.98 3.67 -33.79
CA PHE A 51 40.54 3.60 -34.06
C PHE A 51 39.95 2.26 -33.60
N TRP A 52 40.64 1.15 -33.87
CA TRP A 52 40.20 -0.17 -33.42
C TRP A 52 40.11 -0.25 -31.89
N LEU A 53 41.15 0.22 -31.17
CA LEU A 53 41.14 0.29 -29.71
C LEU A 53 40.02 1.20 -29.19
N PHE A 54 39.76 2.32 -29.87
CA PHE A 54 38.63 3.18 -29.55
C PHE A 54 37.29 2.44 -29.68
N ILE A 55 37.05 1.73 -30.79
CA ILE A 55 35.84 0.94 -31.00
C ILE A 55 35.67 -0.11 -29.89
N GLN A 56 36.73 -0.86 -29.57
CA GLN A 56 36.69 -1.84 -28.49
C GLN A 56 36.40 -1.19 -27.13
N SER A 57 36.90 0.02 -26.89
CA SER A 57 36.70 0.74 -25.64
C SER A 57 35.31 1.38 -25.49
N ILE A 58 34.66 1.73 -26.61
CA ILE A 58 33.39 2.48 -26.62
C ILE A 58 32.19 1.56 -26.76
N LEU A 59 32.29 0.49 -27.56
CA LEU A 59 31.17 -0.40 -27.89
C LEU A 59 30.49 -0.99 -26.64
N PRO A 60 31.22 -1.51 -25.61
CA PRO A 60 30.60 -2.03 -24.40
C PRO A 60 29.94 -0.95 -23.53
N LYS A 61 30.22 0.33 -23.79
CA LYS A 61 29.76 1.47 -23.00
C LYS A 61 28.60 2.22 -23.65
N LEU A 62 28.15 1.79 -24.83
CA LEU A 62 26.99 2.34 -25.52
C LEU A 62 25.73 1.68 -24.95
N VAL A 63 25.04 2.41 -24.07
CA VAL A 63 23.76 1.97 -23.54
C VAL A 63 22.67 2.36 -24.53
N ILE A 64 21.98 1.36 -25.09
CA ILE A 64 20.85 1.59 -25.99
C ILE A 64 19.69 2.17 -25.16
N ASN A 65 19.17 3.32 -25.57
CA ASN A 65 17.92 3.85 -25.04
C ASN A 65 16.84 2.80 -25.30
N GLY A 66 16.33 2.18 -24.24
CA GLY A 66 15.38 1.10 -24.38
C GLY A 66 15.90 -0.29 -24.00
N SER A 67 17.15 -0.44 -23.53
CA SER A 67 17.62 -1.72 -22.99
C SER A 67 17.18 -1.92 -21.54
N LYS A 68 17.19 -3.19 -21.10
CA LYS A 68 17.02 -3.54 -19.69
C LYS A 68 18.07 -2.87 -18.79
N ASP A 69 19.34 -2.87 -19.21
CA ASP A 69 20.42 -2.24 -18.44
C ASP A 69 20.22 -0.73 -18.27
N PHE A 70 19.62 -0.08 -19.28
CA PHE A 70 19.26 1.32 -19.20
C PHE A 70 18.20 1.56 -18.11
N LEU A 71 17.14 0.75 -18.08
CA LEU A 71 16.10 0.84 -17.06
C LEU A 71 16.66 0.64 -15.65
N LEU A 72 17.51 -0.38 -15.47
CA LEU A 72 18.14 -0.64 -14.18
C LEU A 72 19.00 0.55 -13.73
N SER A 73 19.75 1.18 -14.64
CA SER A 73 20.53 2.39 -14.33
C SER A 73 19.65 3.59 -13.96
N GLU A 74 18.52 3.79 -14.65
CA GLU A 74 17.57 4.86 -14.30
C GLU A 74 16.89 4.61 -12.95
N LEU A 75 16.61 3.35 -12.61
CA LEU A 75 16.11 2.92 -11.32
C LEU A 75 17.16 3.04 -10.21
N GLU A 76 18.43 2.77 -10.47
CA GLU A 76 19.54 3.02 -9.54
C GLU A 76 19.61 4.50 -9.17
N ASP A 77 19.65 5.39 -10.17
CA ASP A 77 19.64 6.84 -9.93
C ASP A 77 18.34 7.28 -9.23
N TYR A 78 17.19 6.66 -9.55
CA TYR A 78 15.96 6.93 -8.82
C TYR A 78 16.03 6.49 -7.36
N PHE A 79 16.46 5.27 -7.03
CA PHE A 79 16.48 4.76 -5.67
C PHE A 79 17.59 5.38 -4.82
N ASP A 80 18.76 5.66 -5.38
CA ASP A 80 19.92 6.19 -4.63
C ASP A 80 19.83 7.67 -4.32
N ASN A 81 19.06 8.46 -5.08
CA ASN A 81 19.04 9.91 -4.95
C ASN A 81 18.21 10.39 -3.74
N VAL A 82 18.80 10.41 -2.55
CA VAL A 82 18.12 10.72 -1.26
C VAL A 82 17.43 12.10 -1.24
N TYR A 83 17.84 13.05 -2.09
CA TYR A 83 17.49 14.46 -1.93
C TYR A 83 16.26 14.92 -2.71
N PHE A 84 15.77 14.15 -3.69
CA PHE A 84 14.65 14.58 -4.51
C PHE A 84 13.63 13.48 -4.73
N ASN A 85 12.40 13.75 -4.31
CA ASN A 85 11.25 13.03 -4.83
C ASN A 85 10.86 13.65 -6.17
N TYR A 86 11.03 12.91 -7.26
CA TYR A 86 10.62 13.31 -8.61
C TYR A 86 9.52 12.37 -9.12
N PRO A 87 8.23 12.64 -8.82
CA PRO A 87 7.13 11.80 -9.26
C PRO A 87 7.05 11.62 -10.79
N HIS A 88 7.52 12.61 -11.54
CA HIS A 88 7.62 12.51 -13.00
C HIS A 88 8.65 11.48 -13.46
N LYS A 89 9.77 11.34 -12.74
CA LYS A 89 10.84 10.41 -13.10
C LYS A 89 10.37 8.96 -13.00
N VAL A 90 9.67 8.61 -11.93
CA VAL A 90 9.13 7.25 -11.77
C VAL A 90 8.06 6.94 -12.82
N GLN A 91 7.23 7.92 -13.20
CA GLN A 91 6.27 7.79 -14.29
C GLN A 91 6.98 7.54 -15.63
N ASP A 92 8.03 8.30 -15.93
CA ASP A 92 8.80 8.14 -17.16
C ASP A 92 9.50 6.77 -17.22
N ILE A 93 10.07 6.31 -16.10
CA ILE A 93 10.62 4.96 -15.95
C ILE A 93 9.56 3.90 -16.25
N VAL A 94 8.37 3.99 -15.64
CA VAL A 94 7.28 3.03 -15.87
C VAL A 94 6.78 3.06 -17.32
N ARG A 95 6.71 4.23 -17.95
CA ARG A 95 6.33 4.38 -19.38
C ARG A 95 7.30 3.70 -20.33
N MET A 96 8.58 3.58 -19.96
CA MET A 96 9.55 2.89 -20.79
C MET A 96 9.33 1.38 -20.80
N ILE A 97 8.93 0.77 -19.68
CA ILE A 97 8.85 -0.70 -19.48
C ILE A 97 8.20 -1.48 -20.64
N PRO A 98 7.03 -1.08 -21.19
CA PRO A 98 6.41 -1.80 -22.30
C PRO A 98 7.27 -1.85 -23.56
N HIS A 99 8.16 -0.88 -23.75
CA HIS A 99 9.03 -0.74 -24.91
C HIS A 99 10.36 -1.50 -24.77
N LEU A 100 10.69 -1.99 -23.56
CA LEU A 100 11.97 -2.65 -23.24
C LEU A 100 11.87 -4.18 -23.32
N ALA A 101 10.66 -4.70 -23.19
CA ALA A 101 10.44 -6.14 -23.18
C ALA A 101 10.39 -6.67 -24.60
N GLU A 102 11.56 -6.90 -25.18
CA GLU A 102 11.69 -7.81 -26.32
C GLU A 102 11.07 -9.16 -25.89
N ASN A 103 9.99 -9.57 -26.56
CA ASN A 103 9.31 -10.86 -26.38
C ASN A 103 8.46 -11.05 -25.09
N ASN A 104 7.67 -10.05 -24.67
CA ASN A 104 6.60 -10.23 -23.65
C ASN A 104 7.06 -10.61 -22.23
N ASN A 105 8.34 -10.51 -21.89
CA ASN A 105 8.86 -11.01 -20.61
C ASN A 105 8.88 -9.98 -19.45
N ILE A 106 7.88 -9.11 -19.40
CA ILE A 106 7.81 -8.04 -18.39
C ILE A 106 7.68 -8.61 -16.96
N SER A 107 7.05 -9.77 -16.80
CA SER A 107 6.97 -10.42 -15.49
C SER A 107 8.34 -10.84 -14.95
N GLU A 108 9.22 -11.36 -15.80
CA GLU A 108 10.59 -11.67 -15.41
C GLU A 108 11.37 -10.39 -15.10
N LEU A 109 11.20 -9.33 -15.91
CA LEU A 109 11.81 -8.03 -15.63
C LEU A 109 11.40 -7.49 -14.25
N PHE A 110 10.14 -7.64 -13.83
CA PHE A 110 9.72 -7.26 -12.47
C PHE A 110 10.42 -8.07 -11.38
N GLY A 111 10.62 -9.38 -11.61
CA GLY A 111 11.42 -10.24 -10.75
C GLY A 111 12.86 -9.76 -10.64
N GLU A 112 13.48 -9.46 -11.78
CA GLU A 112 14.87 -8.97 -11.84
C GLU A 112 15.04 -7.61 -11.17
N ILE A 113 14.11 -6.67 -11.37
CA ILE A 113 14.11 -5.39 -10.66
C ILE A 113 14.05 -5.63 -9.15
N HIS A 114 13.12 -6.48 -8.70
CA HIS A 114 12.99 -6.78 -7.28
C HIS A 114 14.27 -7.41 -6.72
N ASP A 115 14.85 -8.39 -7.42
CA ASP A 115 16.07 -9.09 -6.99
C ASP A 115 17.32 -8.22 -7.03
N HIS A 116 17.45 -7.32 -8.02
CA HIS A 116 18.57 -6.39 -8.13
C HIS A 116 18.60 -5.40 -6.97
N PHE A 117 17.43 -4.90 -6.57
CA PHE A 117 17.34 -3.84 -5.56
C PHE A 117 17.04 -4.31 -4.14
N LYS A 118 16.71 -5.60 -3.89
CA LYS A 118 16.36 -6.08 -2.53
C LYS A 118 17.41 -5.82 -1.44
N GLY A 119 18.69 -5.66 -1.82
CA GLY A 119 19.78 -5.29 -0.91
C GLY A 119 20.03 -3.79 -0.76
N ASN A 120 19.38 -2.95 -1.58
CA ASN A 120 19.54 -1.51 -1.54
C ASN A 120 18.76 -0.93 -0.35
N ARG A 121 19.43 -0.13 0.50
CA ARG A 121 18.84 0.50 1.69
C ARG A 121 17.60 1.36 1.39
N ASN A 122 17.51 1.94 0.19
CA ASN A 122 16.44 2.81 -0.27
C ASN A 122 15.34 2.06 -1.05
N TYR A 123 15.52 0.76 -1.29
CA TYR A 123 14.52 -0.11 -1.87
C TYR A 123 14.07 -1.14 -0.84
N ARG A 124 12.90 -0.90 -0.27
CA ARG A 124 12.26 -1.82 0.66
C ARG A 124 10.88 -2.17 0.14
N PHE A 125 10.75 -3.38 -0.39
CA PHE A 125 9.50 -3.84 -1.00
C PHE A 125 8.33 -3.90 0.00
N SER A 126 8.63 -4.14 1.27
CA SER A 126 7.67 -4.18 2.38
C SER A 126 7.44 -2.83 3.07
N ASP A 127 8.10 -1.76 2.62
CA ASP A 127 7.93 -0.45 3.23
C ASP A 127 6.66 0.22 2.71
N SER A 128 5.81 0.64 3.64
CA SER A 128 4.56 1.34 3.36
C SER A 128 4.78 2.84 3.11
N SER A 129 6.04 3.28 3.08
CA SER A 129 6.44 4.62 2.70
C SER A 129 7.80 4.58 1.98
N GLY A 130 7.89 5.14 0.78
CA GLY A 130 9.17 5.34 0.12
C GLY A 130 9.16 5.07 -1.38
N LYS A 131 10.35 5.13 -1.97
CA LYS A 131 10.52 5.09 -3.43
C LYS A 131 10.12 3.77 -4.06
N ALA A 132 10.39 2.65 -3.37
CA ALA A 132 9.94 1.34 -3.80
C ALA A 132 8.41 1.28 -3.88
N GLN A 133 7.73 1.75 -2.84
CA GLN A 133 6.27 1.81 -2.83
C GLN A 133 5.73 2.73 -3.92
N GLU A 134 6.33 3.89 -4.15
CA GLU A 134 5.93 4.81 -5.22
C GLU A 134 6.10 4.17 -6.61
N PHE A 135 7.21 3.47 -6.83
CA PHE A 135 7.45 2.70 -8.06
C PHE A 135 6.37 1.64 -8.27
N TRP A 136 6.14 0.78 -7.27
CA TRP A 136 5.15 -0.29 -7.36
C TRP A 136 3.72 0.25 -7.44
N LYS A 137 3.41 1.38 -6.79
CA LYS A 137 2.12 2.09 -6.93
C LYS A 137 1.93 2.60 -8.35
N THR A 138 2.97 3.14 -8.97
CA THR A 138 2.92 3.63 -10.36
C THR A 138 2.70 2.48 -11.34
N ILE A 139 3.40 1.36 -11.14
CA ILE A 139 3.17 0.11 -11.91
C ILE A 139 1.72 -0.38 -11.73
N ASN A 140 1.26 -0.44 -10.47
CA ASN A 140 -0.07 -0.92 -10.10
C ASN A 140 -1.21 -0.07 -10.69
N SER A 141 -0.99 1.25 -10.78
CA SER A 141 -1.96 2.22 -11.30
C SER A 141 -1.89 2.40 -12.83
N SER A 142 -1.01 1.65 -13.50
CA SER A 142 -0.85 1.76 -14.95
C SER A 142 -2.09 1.26 -15.69
N GLU A 143 -2.62 2.11 -16.58
CA GLU A 143 -3.72 1.76 -17.50
C GLU A 143 -3.25 0.83 -18.64
N ASN A 144 -1.94 0.64 -18.79
CA ASN A 144 -1.40 -0.24 -19.79
C ASN A 144 -1.69 -1.72 -19.42
N LEU A 145 -2.57 -2.36 -20.19
CA LEU A 145 -2.97 -3.76 -19.99
C LEU A 145 -1.78 -4.73 -20.01
N LEU A 146 -0.74 -4.45 -20.81
CA LEU A 146 0.46 -5.27 -20.86
C LEU A 146 1.21 -5.21 -19.51
N ILE A 147 1.34 -4.03 -18.91
CA ILE A 147 1.92 -3.88 -17.56
C ILE A 147 1.05 -4.60 -16.53
N SER A 148 -0.25 -4.32 -16.51
CA SER A 148 -1.16 -4.89 -15.49
C SER A 148 -1.20 -6.42 -15.54
N ASN A 149 -1.25 -7.02 -16.73
CA ASN A 149 -1.27 -8.47 -16.89
C ASN A 149 0.06 -9.11 -16.47
N ASN A 150 1.19 -8.49 -16.80
CA ASN A 150 2.50 -9.00 -16.38
C ASN A 150 2.80 -8.75 -14.89
N LEU A 151 2.22 -7.72 -14.29
CA LEU A 151 2.26 -7.53 -12.85
C LEU A 151 1.56 -8.69 -12.15
N ASN A 152 0.37 -9.08 -12.61
CA ASN A 152 -0.33 -10.24 -12.06
C ASN A 152 0.54 -11.51 -12.18
N LYS A 153 1.15 -11.76 -13.35
CA LYS A 153 2.07 -12.88 -13.55
C LYS A 153 3.28 -12.87 -12.59
N PHE A 154 3.85 -11.70 -12.33
CA PHE A 154 4.93 -11.55 -11.36
C PHE A 154 4.45 -11.87 -9.93
N LEU A 155 3.31 -11.30 -9.52
CA LEU A 155 2.76 -11.53 -8.18
C LEU A 155 2.42 -13.00 -7.95
N ILE A 156 1.98 -13.74 -8.99
CA ILE A 156 1.68 -15.15 -8.82
C ILE A 156 2.92 -16.07 -8.74
N GLN A 157 4.12 -15.59 -9.03
CA GLN A 157 5.33 -16.42 -8.97
C GLN A 157 5.81 -16.69 -7.54
N SER A 158 5.59 -15.76 -6.60
CA SER A 158 6.04 -15.88 -5.21
C SER A 158 4.93 -15.54 -4.22
N ASN A 159 4.69 -16.44 -3.27
CA ASN A 159 3.69 -16.22 -2.21
C ASN A 159 4.09 -15.08 -1.28
N GLU A 160 5.37 -14.93 -0.99
CA GLU A 160 5.90 -13.86 -0.13
C GLU A 160 5.69 -12.49 -0.79
N ILE A 161 6.07 -12.36 -2.07
CA ILE A 161 5.88 -11.14 -2.85
C ILE A 161 4.39 -10.79 -2.93
N PHE A 162 3.54 -11.77 -3.24
CA PHE A 162 2.10 -11.58 -3.29
C PHE A 162 1.56 -11.03 -1.97
N GLN A 163 1.91 -11.66 -0.84
CA GLN A 163 1.43 -11.28 0.49
C GLN A 163 1.85 -9.86 0.86
N ILE A 164 3.12 -9.50 0.63
CA ILE A 164 3.60 -8.14 0.89
C ILE A 164 2.85 -7.16 -0.02
N PHE A 165 2.71 -7.47 -1.30
CA PHE A 165 2.11 -6.55 -2.26
C PHE A 165 0.63 -6.24 -1.96
N ILE A 166 -0.19 -7.26 -1.68
CA ILE A 166 -1.61 -7.03 -1.36
C ILE A 166 -1.79 -6.26 -0.05
N MET A 167 -0.83 -6.32 0.87
CA MET A 167 -0.85 -5.52 2.10
C MET A 167 -0.60 -4.03 1.83
N HIS A 168 -0.02 -3.67 0.67
CA HIS A 168 0.11 -2.28 0.25
C HIS A 168 -0.97 -1.86 -0.77
N PHE A 169 -1.48 -2.82 -1.55
CA PHE A 169 -2.42 -2.61 -2.65
C PHE A 169 -3.59 -3.62 -2.56
N PRO A 170 -4.48 -3.50 -1.56
CA PRO A 170 -5.52 -4.49 -1.28
C PRO A 170 -6.51 -4.69 -2.44
N GLU A 171 -6.71 -3.68 -3.28
CA GLU A 171 -7.57 -3.76 -4.47
C GLU A 171 -7.10 -4.78 -5.52
N ARG A 172 -5.84 -5.22 -5.45
CA ARG A 172 -5.30 -6.28 -6.32
C ARG A 172 -5.68 -7.69 -5.88
N PHE A 173 -6.14 -7.86 -4.64
CA PHE A 173 -6.42 -9.17 -4.06
C PHE A 173 -7.32 -10.03 -4.95
N LEU A 174 -8.45 -9.49 -5.43
CA LEU A 174 -9.39 -10.23 -6.28
C LEU A 174 -8.83 -10.55 -7.67
N LYS A 175 -7.99 -9.67 -8.24
CA LYS A 175 -7.41 -9.88 -9.59
C LYS A 175 -6.47 -11.09 -9.63
N CYS A 176 -5.82 -11.40 -8.52
CA CYS A 176 -4.94 -12.55 -8.39
C CYS A 176 -5.63 -13.77 -7.76
N TYR A 177 -6.88 -13.63 -7.28
CA TYR A 177 -7.53 -14.66 -6.46
C TYR A 177 -7.68 -16.00 -7.17
N ALA A 178 -8.14 -16.00 -8.44
CA ALA A 178 -8.39 -17.23 -9.19
C ALA A 178 -7.14 -18.13 -9.30
N GLU A 179 -5.98 -17.53 -9.53
CA GLU A 179 -4.71 -18.24 -9.70
C GLU A 179 -4.02 -18.55 -8.36
N LYS A 180 -4.32 -17.76 -7.32
CA LYS A 180 -3.77 -17.93 -5.96
C LYS A 180 -4.73 -18.54 -4.97
N GLN A 181 -5.85 -19.09 -5.42
CA GLN A 181 -6.91 -19.61 -4.55
C GLN A 181 -6.37 -20.56 -3.46
N PRO A 182 -5.50 -21.55 -3.74
CA PRO A 182 -4.99 -22.44 -2.69
C PRO A 182 -4.10 -21.71 -1.67
N VAL A 183 -3.33 -20.72 -2.12
CA VAL A 183 -2.44 -19.91 -1.27
C VAL A 183 -3.26 -18.98 -0.40
N ILE A 184 -4.30 -18.38 -0.96
CA ILE A 184 -5.20 -17.46 -0.27
C ILE A 184 -6.07 -18.24 0.73
N ILE A 185 -6.58 -19.41 0.37
CA ILE A 185 -7.28 -20.30 1.30
C ILE A 185 -6.35 -20.72 2.44
N LYS A 186 -5.10 -21.09 2.15
CA LYS A 186 -4.10 -21.40 3.19
C LYS A 186 -3.83 -20.17 4.07
N PHE A 187 -3.73 -18.98 3.49
CA PHE A 187 -3.53 -17.71 4.18
C PHE A 187 -4.71 -17.35 5.10
N ILE A 188 -5.94 -17.64 4.68
CA ILE A 188 -7.17 -17.46 5.47
C ILE A 188 -7.28 -18.51 6.59
N ASN A 189 -6.86 -19.75 6.32
CA ASN A 189 -7.09 -20.90 7.21
C ASN A 189 -5.95 -21.21 8.18
N GLN A 190 -4.75 -20.66 8.01
CA GLN A 190 -3.66 -20.80 8.97
C GLN A 190 -3.89 -19.97 10.25
N ASP A 191 -3.09 -20.24 11.29
CA ASP A 191 -3.08 -19.46 12.53
C ASP A 191 -3.04 -17.98 12.21
N LEU A 192 -3.94 -17.24 12.86
CA LEU A 192 -4.36 -15.90 12.51
C LEU A 192 -3.20 -15.07 11.91
N PRO A 193 -3.30 -14.69 10.62
CA PRO A 193 -2.18 -14.05 9.95
C PRO A 193 -1.68 -12.82 10.73
N PHE A 194 -0.37 -12.72 10.94
CA PHE A 194 0.25 -11.69 11.78
C PHE A 194 -0.25 -10.27 11.45
N TRP A 195 -0.51 -9.99 10.17
CA TRP A 195 -1.00 -8.70 9.70
C TRP A 195 -2.44 -8.37 10.18
N LEU A 196 -3.34 -9.36 10.35
CA LEU A 196 -4.67 -9.14 10.94
C LEU A 196 -4.60 -8.73 12.42
N ARG A 197 -3.51 -9.07 13.11
CA ARG A 197 -3.24 -8.65 14.49
C ARG A 197 -2.56 -7.28 14.58
N SER A 198 -2.11 -6.72 13.47
CA SER A 198 -1.15 -5.59 13.46
C SER A 198 -1.76 -4.19 13.30
N ASN A 199 -3.06 -4.01 13.57
CA ASN A 199 -3.77 -2.74 13.35
C ASN A 199 -3.56 -2.16 11.94
N SER A 200 -3.63 -3.01 10.91
CA SER A 200 -3.41 -2.61 9.52
C SER A 200 -4.75 -2.40 8.83
N LEU A 201 -5.04 -1.18 8.36
CA LEU A 201 -6.28 -0.87 7.63
C LEU A 201 -6.41 -1.70 6.35
N ASN A 202 -5.29 -1.94 5.66
CA ASN A 202 -5.27 -2.80 4.47
C ASN A 202 -5.63 -4.25 4.82
N ALA A 203 -5.32 -4.72 6.04
CA ALA A 203 -5.77 -6.01 6.52
C ALA A 203 -7.30 -6.10 6.57
N VAL A 204 -7.92 -5.08 7.15
CA VAL A 204 -9.37 -4.97 7.26
C VAL A 204 -10.00 -4.93 5.88
N SER A 205 -9.44 -4.13 4.97
CA SER A 205 -9.90 -4.03 3.59
C SER A 205 -9.88 -5.38 2.85
N ILE A 206 -8.82 -6.18 3.02
CA ILE A 206 -8.74 -7.55 2.48
C ILE A 206 -9.83 -8.44 3.10
N LEU A 207 -9.99 -8.42 4.43
CA LEU A 207 -11.01 -9.22 5.12
C LEU A 207 -12.42 -8.86 4.65
N CYS A 208 -12.75 -7.57 4.59
CA CYS A 208 -14.03 -7.08 4.08
C CYS A 208 -14.24 -7.51 2.62
N THR A 209 -13.19 -7.49 1.80
CA THR A 209 -13.23 -7.98 0.41
C THR A 209 -13.56 -9.47 0.36
N CYS A 210 -12.93 -10.29 1.21
CA CYS A 210 -13.22 -11.72 1.32
C CYS A 210 -14.68 -11.99 1.71
N ILE A 211 -15.20 -11.25 2.69
CA ILE A 211 -16.58 -11.38 3.15
C ILE A 211 -17.57 -10.99 2.04
N ARG A 212 -17.40 -9.81 1.41
CA ARG A 212 -18.29 -9.30 0.35
C ARG A 212 -18.37 -10.26 -0.84
N ASN A 213 -17.26 -10.91 -1.19
CA ASN A 213 -17.17 -11.84 -2.31
C ASN A 213 -17.49 -13.30 -1.93
N LYS A 214 -18.00 -13.55 -0.71
CA LYS A 214 -18.38 -14.88 -0.21
C LYS A 214 -17.24 -15.90 -0.29
N LEU A 215 -16.01 -15.44 -0.10
CA LEU A 215 -14.81 -16.30 -0.08
C LEU A 215 -14.62 -17.00 1.27
N LEU A 216 -15.39 -16.58 2.28
CA LEU A 216 -15.41 -17.13 3.63
C LEU A 216 -16.81 -17.64 3.92
N ASN A 217 -16.92 -18.78 4.61
CA ASN A 217 -18.18 -19.17 5.22
C ASN A 217 -18.44 -18.37 6.52
N SER A 218 -19.65 -18.48 7.06
CA SER A 218 -20.06 -17.73 8.28
C SER A 218 -19.19 -18.05 9.49
N LYS A 219 -18.69 -19.28 9.61
CA LYS A 219 -17.82 -19.69 10.73
C LYS A 219 -16.43 -19.08 10.61
N GLU A 220 -15.85 -19.10 9.41
CA GLU A 220 -14.52 -18.53 9.13
C GLU A 220 -14.50 -17.02 9.32
N SER A 221 -15.49 -16.33 8.75
CA SER A 221 -15.62 -14.86 8.87
C SER A 221 -15.76 -14.43 10.34
N LYS A 222 -16.67 -15.04 11.11
CA LYS A 222 -16.82 -14.76 12.55
C LYS A 222 -15.51 -14.97 13.32
N ARG A 223 -14.80 -16.08 13.06
CA ARG A 223 -13.52 -16.38 13.69
C ARG A 223 -12.47 -15.30 13.40
N LEU A 224 -12.33 -14.88 12.14
CA LEU A 224 -11.34 -13.88 11.75
C LEU A 224 -11.68 -12.49 12.27
N VAL A 225 -12.96 -12.09 12.16
CA VAL A 225 -13.47 -10.79 12.63
C VAL A 225 -13.26 -10.60 14.13
N ALA A 226 -13.46 -11.66 14.93
CA ALA A 226 -13.25 -11.60 16.39
C ALA A 226 -11.83 -11.19 16.82
N HIS A 227 -10.84 -11.33 15.93
CA HIS A 227 -9.43 -11.03 16.20
C HIS A 227 -8.90 -9.82 15.44
N VAL A 228 -9.75 -9.11 14.70
CA VAL A 228 -9.35 -7.88 14.01
C VAL A 228 -8.99 -6.83 15.05
N SER A 229 -7.78 -6.28 14.94
CA SER A 229 -7.42 -5.01 15.56
C SER A 229 -7.40 -3.96 14.47
N CYS A 230 -8.16 -2.87 14.65
CA CYS A 230 -8.26 -1.79 13.68
C CYS A 230 -8.51 -0.44 14.34
N ASP A 231 -8.08 0.63 13.70
CA ASP A 231 -8.54 1.98 13.99
C ASP A 231 -9.92 2.19 13.35
N LEU A 232 -10.96 2.08 14.16
CA LEU A 232 -12.35 2.24 13.72
C LEU A 232 -12.63 3.61 13.10
N LYS A 233 -11.84 4.64 13.44
CA LYS A 233 -12.00 5.99 12.87
C LYS A 233 -11.58 6.06 11.40
N ALA A 234 -10.71 5.17 10.98
CA ALA A 234 -10.20 5.14 9.61
C ALA A 234 -11.01 4.20 8.69
N LEU A 235 -12.04 3.53 9.20
CA LEU A 235 -12.94 2.67 8.43
C LEU A 235 -14.17 3.45 7.94
N THR A 236 -14.71 2.99 6.81
CA THR A 236 -15.99 3.49 6.31
C THR A 236 -17.18 2.88 7.08
N ASP A 237 -18.33 3.58 7.11
CA ASP A 237 -19.56 3.07 7.73
C ASP A 237 -19.95 1.68 7.17
N GLU A 238 -19.76 1.48 5.86
CA GLU A 238 -20.04 0.22 5.18
C GLU A 238 -19.14 -0.93 5.65
N GLU A 239 -17.86 -0.66 5.91
CA GLU A 239 -16.93 -1.65 6.46
C GLU A 239 -17.30 -1.98 7.91
N ILE A 240 -17.65 -0.98 8.71
CA ILE A 240 -18.04 -1.18 10.11
C ILE A 240 -19.32 -2.02 10.21
N MET A 241 -20.33 -1.72 9.38
CA MET A 241 -21.56 -2.50 9.32
C MET A 241 -21.29 -3.95 8.89
N LEU A 242 -20.40 -4.15 7.92
CA LEU A 242 -20.01 -5.50 7.49
C LEU A 242 -19.32 -6.28 8.62
N LEU A 243 -18.42 -5.64 9.37
CA LEU A 243 -17.76 -6.24 10.54
C LEU A 243 -18.76 -6.55 11.65
N LYS A 244 -19.72 -5.64 11.90
CA LYS A 244 -20.83 -5.84 12.86
C LYS A 244 -21.62 -7.11 12.53
N ASP A 245 -22.05 -7.28 11.28
CA ASP A 245 -22.85 -8.43 10.84
C ASP A 245 -22.11 -9.77 11.03
N HIS A 246 -20.78 -9.71 11.14
CA HIS A 246 -19.91 -10.86 11.37
C HIS A 246 -19.38 -10.95 12.80
N GLY A 247 -19.97 -10.22 13.75
CA GLY A 247 -19.76 -10.39 15.19
C GLY A 247 -18.60 -9.62 15.79
N PHE A 248 -18.07 -8.60 15.10
CA PHE A 248 -16.97 -7.76 15.62
C PHE A 248 -17.28 -7.16 17.00
N PHE A 249 -18.48 -6.58 17.13
CA PHE A 249 -18.89 -5.90 18.35
C PHE A 249 -19.32 -6.83 19.48
N GLU A 250 -19.55 -8.12 19.23
CA GLU A 250 -19.87 -9.07 20.30
C GLU A 250 -18.68 -9.25 21.25
N ASN A 251 -17.46 -9.37 20.71
CA ASN A 251 -16.26 -9.44 21.53
C ASN A 251 -16.01 -8.13 22.30
N ILE A 252 -16.33 -6.98 21.70
CA ILE A 252 -16.24 -5.68 22.37
C ILE A 252 -17.22 -5.62 23.54
N LYS A 253 -18.48 -5.99 23.31
CA LYS A 253 -19.55 -6.05 24.31
C LYS A 253 -19.18 -6.96 25.47
N GLU A 254 -18.80 -8.20 25.17
CA GLU A 254 -18.38 -9.19 26.18
C GLU A 254 -17.24 -8.66 27.04
N ASN A 255 -16.22 -8.05 26.43
CA ASN A 255 -15.09 -7.48 27.17
C ASN A 255 -15.48 -6.27 28.04
N MET A 256 -16.39 -5.41 27.58
CA MET A 256 -16.85 -4.25 28.36
C MET A 256 -17.75 -4.66 29.53
N MET A 257 -18.64 -5.62 29.29
CA MET A 257 -19.57 -6.15 30.30
C MET A 257 -18.91 -7.10 31.31
N LYS A 258 -17.65 -7.49 31.09
CA LYS A 258 -16.88 -8.32 32.00
C LYS A 258 -16.45 -7.52 33.24
N ASP A 259 -16.42 -8.18 34.40
CA ASP A 259 -15.86 -7.66 35.65
C ASP A 259 -16.45 -6.30 36.08
N LEU A 260 -17.77 -6.14 35.97
CA LEU A 260 -18.50 -4.92 36.32
C LEU A 260 -18.08 -4.36 37.68
N HIS A 261 -17.83 -3.05 37.75
CA HIS A 261 -17.56 -2.37 39.00
C HIS A 261 -18.84 -2.30 39.85
N ASN A 262 -18.79 -2.92 41.03
CA ASN A 262 -19.90 -3.07 41.98
C ASN A 262 -21.19 -3.66 41.37
N GLY A 263 -21.09 -4.36 40.23
CA GLY A 263 -22.23 -4.91 39.50
C GLY A 263 -23.16 -3.89 38.84
N LYS A 264 -22.85 -2.59 38.91
CA LYS A 264 -23.74 -1.49 38.50
C LYS A 264 -23.14 -0.53 37.47
N SER A 265 -21.84 -0.63 37.24
CA SER A 265 -21.11 0.17 36.27
C SER A 265 -20.08 -0.70 35.56
N PHE A 266 -19.67 -0.31 34.37
CA PHE A 266 -18.55 -0.95 33.71
C PHE A 266 -17.26 -0.77 34.53
N SER A 267 -16.34 -1.73 34.38
CA SER A 267 -15.01 -1.54 34.95
C SER A 267 -14.31 -0.36 34.27
N TYR A 268 -13.82 0.59 35.06
CA TYR A 268 -13.03 1.71 34.55
C TYR A 268 -11.78 1.25 33.80
N SER A 269 -11.17 0.13 34.19
CA SER A 269 -10.02 -0.44 33.46
C SER A 269 -10.41 -0.91 32.07
N ASN A 270 -11.64 -1.41 31.89
CA ASN A 270 -12.11 -1.95 30.62
C ASN A 270 -12.48 -0.84 29.63
N ILE A 271 -12.92 0.32 30.13
CA ILE A 271 -13.35 1.45 29.31
C ILE A 271 -12.23 2.45 29.02
N ASN A 272 -11.34 2.71 29.97
CA ASN A 272 -10.35 3.79 29.83
C ASN A 272 -9.41 3.65 28.63
N GLY A 273 -9.15 2.42 28.18
CA GLY A 273 -8.34 2.13 26.99
C GLY A 273 -9.14 1.83 25.72
N LYS A 274 -10.47 1.93 25.76
CA LYS A 274 -11.39 1.49 24.69
C LYS A 274 -12.45 2.53 24.35
N SER A 275 -12.12 3.82 24.47
CA SER A 275 -13.09 4.91 24.29
C SER A 275 -13.67 4.95 22.87
N VAL A 276 -12.85 4.65 21.86
CA VAL A 276 -13.28 4.61 20.45
C VAL A 276 -14.23 3.42 20.25
N GLU A 277 -13.85 2.23 20.69
CA GLU A 277 -14.67 1.03 20.58
C GLU A 277 -16.01 1.18 21.32
N LEU A 278 -16.01 1.83 22.49
CA LEU A 278 -17.23 2.14 23.23
C LEU A 278 -18.15 3.07 22.42
N SER A 279 -17.61 4.18 21.92
CA SER A 279 -18.40 5.15 21.15
C SER A 279 -18.95 4.54 19.86
N TYR A 280 -18.20 3.69 19.17
CA TYR A 280 -18.65 2.99 17.98
C TYR A 280 -19.64 1.87 18.33
N PHE A 281 -19.48 1.18 19.46
CA PHE A 281 -20.50 0.25 19.94
C PHE A 281 -21.82 1.00 20.19
N VAL A 282 -21.79 2.16 20.83
CA VAL A 282 -22.97 3.01 21.02
C VAL A 282 -23.58 3.43 19.68
N LYS A 283 -22.76 3.84 18.71
CA LYS A 283 -23.22 4.26 17.38
C LYS A 283 -23.93 3.14 16.60
N TYR A 284 -23.35 1.94 16.54
CA TYR A 284 -23.79 0.91 15.61
C TYR A 284 -24.53 -0.25 16.27
N CYS A 285 -24.38 -0.46 17.57
CA CYS A 285 -24.83 -1.67 18.26
C CYS A 285 -25.74 -1.41 19.45
N LEU A 286 -25.97 -0.16 19.86
CA LEU A 286 -26.94 0.11 20.90
C LEU A 286 -28.34 -0.26 20.37
N MET A 287 -28.83 -1.42 20.80
CA MET A 287 -30.14 -1.94 20.43
C MET A 287 -31.21 -1.43 21.39
N THR A 288 -32.47 -1.53 20.97
CA THR A 288 -33.66 -1.24 21.79
C THR A 288 -34.22 -2.49 22.47
N ASP A 289 -33.36 -3.42 22.84
CA ASP A 289 -33.70 -4.66 23.56
C ASP A 289 -33.17 -4.61 25.01
N ASP A 290 -33.53 -5.61 25.82
CA ASP A 290 -33.15 -5.67 27.25
C ASP A 290 -31.62 -5.56 27.48
N ASP A 291 -30.82 -6.08 26.55
CA ASP A 291 -29.35 -5.99 26.60
C ASP A 291 -28.88 -4.55 26.34
N GLY A 292 -29.52 -3.84 25.41
CA GLY A 292 -29.29 -2.43 25.12
C GLY A 292 -29.72 -1.49 26.25
N GLU A 293 -30.86 -1.78 26.91
CA GLU A 293 -31.29 -1.04 28.10
C GLU A 293 -30.28 -1.21 29.23
N ARG A 294 -29.91 -2.46 29.53
CA ARG A 294 -28.88 -2.76 30.54
C ARG A 294 -27.55 -2.09 30.23
N PHE A 295 -27.10 -2.10 28.98
CA PHE A 295 -25.87 -1.42 28.57
C PHE A 295 -25.96 0.09 28.81
N THR A 296 -27.09 0.70 28.48
CA THR A 296 -27.35 2.13 28.67
C THR A 296 -27.27 2.52 30.15
N THR A 297 -27.90 1.74 31.01
CA THR A 297 -27.86 1.93 32.47
C THR A 297 -26.44 1.80 33.03
N LEU A 298 -25.70 0.77 32.62
CA LEU A 298 -24.30 0.61 33.00
C LEU A 298 -23.45 1.79 32.52
N LEU A 299 -23.68 2.29 31.31
CA LEU A 299 -22.98 3.44 30.75
C LEU A 299 -23.25 4.70 31.58
N ASN A 300 -24.50 5.00 31.88
CA ASN A 300 -24.90 6.14 32.71
C ASN A 300 -24.17 6.14 34.05
N ASN A 301 -24.25 5.03 34.78
CA ASN A 301 -23.62 4.87 36.09
C ASN A 301 -22.10 4.99 36.02
N THR A 302 -21.48 4.46 34.96
CA THR A 302 -20.03 4.54 34.77
C THR A 302 -19.59 6.00 34.62
N LEU A 303 -20.31 6.79 33.83
CA LEU A 303 -19.90 8.14 33.48
C LEU A 303 -20.00 9.14 34.64
N VAL A 304 -20.77 8.83 35.69
CA VAL A 304 -20.90 9.68 36.90
C VAL A 304 -19.54 9.90 37.58
N ASP A 305 -18.77 8.84 37.76
CA ASP A 305 -17.49 8.88 38.50
C ASP A 305 -16.26 8.81 37.58
N LEU A 306 -16.47 8.64 36.28
CA LEU A 306 -15.38 8.49 35.31
C LEU A 306 -14.64 9.83 35.13
N LYS A 307 -13.32 9.81 35.28
CA LYS A 307 -12.47 11.02 35.09
C LYS A 307 -11.75 11.08 33.75
N ASN A 308 -11.96 10.10 32.86
CA ASN A 308 -11.21 10.00 31.62
C ASN A 308 -11.83 10.86 30.51
N SER A 309 -11.17 11.96 30.19
CA SER A 309 -11.61 12.92 29.15
C SER A 309 -11.72 12.31 27.75
N SER A 310 -10.98 11.24 27.44
CA SER A 310 -11.05 10.59 26.12
C SER A 310 -12.43 9.98 25.90
N VAL A 311 -12.97 9.28 26.90
CA VAL A 311 -14.29 8.63 26.81
C VAL A 311 -15.39 9.65 26.54
N PHE A 312 -15.41 10.75 27.29
CA PHE A 312 -16.36 11.83 27.07
C PHE A 312 -16.22 12.48 25.69
N ARG A 313 -14.98 12.69 25.22
CA ARG A 313 -14.74 13.27 23.88
C ARG A 313 -15.27 12.37 22.77
N GLU A 314 -14.93 11.08 22.79
CA GLU A 314 -15.35 10.12 21.77
C GLU A 314 -16.88 9.92 21.75
N LEU A 315 -17.50 9.79 22.94
CA LEU A 315 -18.96 9.69 23.03
C LEU A 315 -19.66 10.98 22.58
N LYS A 316 -19.13 12.15 22.94
CA LYS A 316 -19.69 13.45 22.52
C LYS A 316 -19.68 13.58 21.00
N GLU A 317 -18.57 13.21 20.36
CA GLU A 317 -18.44 13.24 18.90
C GLU A 317 -19.54 12.37 18.24
N VAL A 318 -19.69 11.12 18.68
CA VAL A 318 -20.71 10.20 18.14
C VAL A 318 -22.13 10.68 18.42
N LEU A 319 -22.46 11.04 19.65
CA LEU A 319 -23.83 11.36 20.05
C LEU A 319 -24.33 12.68 19.44
N THR A 320 -23.44 13.65 19.25
CA THR A 320 -23.79 14.92 18.55
C THR A 320 -24.16 14.65 17.09
N GLN A 321 -23.52 13.66 16.45
CA GLN A 321 -23.83 13.27 15.08
C GLN A 321 -25.04 12.33 14.96
N ASN A 322 -25.49 11.74 16.08
CA ASN A 322 -26.54 10.72 16.11
C ASN A 322 -27.58 11.05 17.21
N PRO A 323 -28.39 12.11 17.03
CA PRO A 323 -29.30 12.61 18.06
C PRO A 323 -30.36 11.59 18.48
N ASP A 324 -30.78 10.70 17.57
CA ASP A 324 -31.76 9.65 17.87
C ASP A 324 -31.23 8.66 18.92
N ILE A 325 -29.92 8.35 18.89
CA ILE A 325 -29.27 7.49 19.89
C ILE A 325 -29.22 8.19 21.25
N LEU A 326 -28.93 9.49 21.28
CA LEU A 326 -28.95 10.28 22.51
C LEU A 326 -30.36 10.35 23.12
N GLN A 327 -31.38 10.54 22.28
CA GLN A 327 -32.78 10.53 22.73
C GLN A 327 -33.17 9.17 23.31
N TYR A 328 -32.77 8.08 22.66
CA TYR A 328 -32.96 6.73 23.17
C TYR A 328 -32.33 6.57 24.56
N ILE A 329 -31.05 6.94 24.73
CA ILE A 329 -30.34 6.86 26.02
C ILE A 329 -31.10 7.62 27.11
N LYS A 330 -31.51 8.87 26.83
CA LYS A 330 -32.27 9.70 27.77
C LYS A 330 -33.61 9.06 28.14
N SER A 331 -34.31 8.46 27.17
CA SER A 331 -35.59 7.79 27.40
C SER A 331 -35.44 6.56 28.29
N VAL A 332 -34.44 5.71 28.06
CA VAL A 332 -34.21 4.48 28.86
C VAL A 332 -33.92 4.85 30.31
N ILE A 333 -32.99 5.78 30.54
CA ILE A 333 -32.59 6.21 31.88
C ILE A 333 -33.77 6.85 32.63
N GLY A 334 -34.56 7.67 31.93
CA GLY A 334 -35.78 8.27 32.48
C GLY A 334 -36.84 7.23 32.86
N ASN A 335 -37.04 6.22 32.02
CA ASN A 335 -38.01 5.15 32.27
C ASN A 335 -37.61 4.25 33.46
N GLU A 336 -36.31 4.04 33.69
CA GLU A 336 -35.80 3.32 34.87
C GLU A 336 -35.85 4.16 36.16
N GLY A 337 -36.22 5.44 36.09
CA GLY A 337 -36.25 6.35 37.23
C GLY A 337 -34.87 6.71 37.78
N GLN A 338 -33.82 6.56 36.97
CA GLN A 338 -32.46 6.94 37.33
C GLN A 338 -32.18 8.40 37.00
N GLU A 339 -31.29 9.03 37.78
CA GLU A 339 -30.78 10.36 37.45
C GLU A 339 -29.82 10.27 36.26
N LEU A 340 -30.06 11.13 35.27
CA LEU A 340 -29.21 11.25 34.09
C LEU A 340 -27.87 11.85 34.50
N CYS A 341 -26.75 11.21 34.14
CA CYS A 341 -25.44 11.77 34.45
C CYS A 341 -25.24 13.12 33.73
N GLU A 342 -24.46 14.01 34.35
CA GLU A 342 -24.25 15.39 33.90
C GLU A 342 -23.85 15.45 32.42
N PHE A 343 -22.98 14.53 31.98
CA PHE A 343 -22.56 14.43 30.58
C PHE A 343 -23.73 14.31 29.58
N PHE A 344 -24.69 13.40 29.84
CA PHE A 344 -25.84 13.23 28.95
C PHE A 344 -26.85 14.38 29.10
N ALA A 345 -26.95 14.98 30.29
CA ALA A 345 -27.82 16.13 30.53
C ALA A 345 -27.36 17.37 29.75
N GLU A 346 -26.04 17.60 29.67
CA GLU A 346 -25.42 18.74 28.99
C GLU A 346 -25.38 18.61 27.46
N LEU A 347 -25.44 17.39 26.92
CA LEU A 347 -25.52 17.15 25.48
C LEU A 347 -26.91 17.56 24.96
N GLN A 348 -26.97 18.70 24.26
CA GLN A 348 -28.17 19.22 23.60
C GLN A 348 -28.31 18.70 22.17
#